data_AF-A0A2A2FET4-F1
#
_entry.id   AF-A0A2A2FET4-F1
#
_cell.length_a   1.000
_cell.length_b   1.000
_cell.length_c   1.000
_cell.angle_alpha   90.00
_cell.angle_beta   90.00
_cell.angle_gamma   90.00
#
_symmetry.space_group_name_H-M   'P 1'
#
loop_
_entity.id
_entity.type
_entity.pdbx_description
1 polymer ?
#
loop_
_entity_poly.entity_id
_entity_poly.type
_entity_poly.pdbx_seq_one_letter_code
_entity_poly.pdbx_strand_id
1 'polypeptide(L)'
;MPRPSTGTLLAGLGGGAVHLALVELLFRALNHAPPERWPLADPGRAAGLFAAGSLVALAVAHTRLLSPAVGLVAALGWAALRDALAPPPEWSEVGGFLVVDRTVFLSAYAGGWTVVVGLLAVAAGVEFGLRRRRGIGDDRLRNLPPAPSRVRDAALVGVALGGVFGVAAAARVAAFGVSPRTAVPVMVATTTLAAAVPIAAAALGLVAPAACFAPFVPPIARGVIAGGEGGPILLLFLGPAAVAFAAVGLAERWLRRRLDRGSAEPTGTR
;
A
#
# COMPACT_ATOMS: atom_id res chain seq x y z
N MET A 1 14.68 -2.70 19.59
CA MET A 1 13.63 -3.69 19.21
C MET A 1 14.29 -5.06 19.10
N PRO A 2 13.55 -6.16 19.35
CA PRO A 2 14.07 -7.51 19.23
C PRO A 2 14.52 -7.79 17.79
N ARG A 3 15.65 -8.50 17.62
CA ARG A 3 16.11 -8.91 16.29
C ARG A 3 15.20 -10.01 15.72
N PRO A 4 15.00 -10.09 14.40
CA PRO A 4 14.31 -11.22 13.77
C PRO A 4 14.99 -12.54 14.11
N SER A 5 14.22 -13.58 14.40
CA SER A 5 14.76 -14.93 14.60
C SER A 5 15.08 -15.58 13.25
N THR A 6 15.89 -16.63 13.26
CA THR A 6 16.18 -17.44 12.07
C THR A 6 14.91 -17.93 11.39
N GLY A 7 13.91 -18.37 12.17
CA GLY A 7 12.61 -18.79 11.62
C GLY A 7 11.87 -17.65 10.91
N THR A 8 11.92 -16.42 11.44
CA THR A 8 11.35 -15.24 10.77
C THR A 8 12.07 -14.92 9.46
N LEU A 9 13.40 -15.05 9.42
CA LEU A 9 14.19 -14.84 8.19
C LEU A 9 13.88 -15.89 7.13
N LEU A 10 13.79 -17.17 7.52
CA LEU A 10 13.40 -18.26 6.63
C LEU A 10 11.98 -18.10 6.10
N ALA A 11 11.04 -17.65 6.94
CA ALA A 11 9.68 -17.31 6.48
C ALA A 11 9.69 -16.18 5.46
N GLY A 12 10.54 -15.16 5.65
CA GLY A 12 10.80 -14.12 4.66
C GLY A 12 11.27 -14.71 3.33
N LEU A 13 12.38 -15.44 3.32
CA LEU A 13 12.94 -16.04 2.11
C LEU A 13 11.93 -16.95 1.39
N GLY A 14 11.22 -17.80 2.13
CA GLY A 14 10.18 -18.67 1.60
C GLY A 14 9.02 -17.89 0.99
N GLY A 15 8.57 -16.82 1.66
CA GLY A 15 7.52 -15.95 1.14
C GLY A 15 7.91 -15.23 -0.16
N GLY A 16 9.17 -14.79 -0.27
CA GLY A 16 9.70 -14.23 -1.51
C GLY A 16 9.71 -15.22 -2.66
N ALA A 17 10.19 -16.45 -2.40
CA ALA A 17 10.25 -17.51 -3.40
C ALA A 17 8.85 -17.92 -3.88
N VAL A 18 7.91 -18.13 -2.95
CA VAL A 18 6.51 -18.46 -3.28
C VAL A 18 5.85 -17.35 -4.08
N HIS A 19 6.05 -16.09 -3.68
CA HIS A 19 5.47 -14.96 -4.40
C HIS A 19 6.01 -14.85 -5.83
N LEU A 20 7.33 -14.91 -6.02
CA LEU A 20 7.94 -14.87 -7.35
C LEU A 20 7.47 -16.05 -8.22
N ALA A 21 7.48 -17.26 -7.69
CA ALA A 21 7.04 -18.46 -8.41
C ALA A 21 5.56 -18.37 -8.81
N LEU A 22 4.70 -17.86 -7.94
CA LEU A 22 3.28 -17.68 -8.24
C LEU A 22 3.05 -16.64 -9.34
N VAL A 23 3.76 -15.50 -9.28
CA VAL A 23 3.65 -14.48 -10.33
C VAL A 23 4.16 -15.03 -11.67
N GLU A 24 5.32 -15.71 -11.68
CA GLU A 24 5.86 -16.36 -12.88
C GLU A 24 4.88 -17.40 -13.46
N LEU A 25 4.27 -18.23 -12.60
CA LEU A 25 3.27 -19.21 -12.99
C LEU A 25 2.05 -18.55 -13.64
N LEU A 26 1.57 -17.43 -13.09
CA LEU A 26 0.44 -16.67 -13.63
C LEU A 26 0.76 -16.06 -15.00
N PHE A 27 1.97 -15.52 -15.19
CA PHE A 27 2.42 -15.04 -16.50
C PHE A 27 2.40 -16.15 -17.55
N ARG A 28 2.89 -17.34 -17.20
CA ARG A 28 2.91 -18.51 -18.08
C ARG A 28 1.50 -19.06 -18.36
N ALA A 29 0.65 -19.10 -17.33
CA ALA A 29 -0.69 -19.65 -17.44
C ALA A 29 -1.61 -18.78 -18.30
N LEU A 30 -1.54 -17.44 -18.14
CA LEU A 30 -2.35 -16.53 -18.95
C LEU A 30 -1.71 -16.24 -20.30
N ASN A 31 -0.39 -16.27 -20.41
CA ASN A 31 0.37 -16.02 -21.65
C ASN A 31 -0.01 -14.68 -22.33
N HIS A 32 -0.42 -13.69 -21.53
CA HIS A 32 -0.79 -12.34 -22.00
C HIS A 32 0.43 -11.43 -22.19
N ALA A 33 1.64 -11.90 -21.90
CA ALA A 33 2.88 -11.18 -22.14
C ALA A 33 3.91 -12.11 -22.76
N PRO A 34 4.77 -11.63 -23.67
CA PRO A 34 5.77 -12.47 -24.31
C PRO A 34 6.87 -12.87 -23.30
N PRO A 35 7.61 -13.97 -23.57
CA PRO A 35 8.55 -14.55 -22.60
C PRO A 35 9.62 -13.60 -22.07
N GLU A 36 10.06 -12.63 -22.88
CA GLU A 36 11.05 -11.62 -22.51
C GLU A 36 10.53 -10.64 -21.45
N ARG A 37 9.20 -10.59 -21.27
CA ARG A 37 8.52 -9.78 -20.24
C ARG A 37 8.13 -10.60 -19.01
N TRP A 38 8.45 -11.88 -18.94
CA TRP A 38 8.17 -12.68 -17.75
C TRP A 38 9.07 -12.26 -16.58
N PRO A 39 8.62 -12.44 -15.32
CA PRO A 39 9.39 -12.11 -14.14
C PRO A 39 10.83 -12.62 -14.15
N LEU A 40 11.06 -13.89 -14.49
CA LEU A 40 12.39 -14.50 -14.48
C LEU A 40 13.29 -14.08 -15.65
N ALA A 41 12.75 -13.49 -16.70
CA ALA A 41 13.53 -12.98 -17.83
C ALA A 41 14.25 -11.65 -17.50
N ASP A 42 13.81 -10.95 -16.45
CA ASP A 42 14.38 -9.68 -15.99
C ASP A 42 14.84 -9.81 -14.52
N PRO A 43 16.17 -9.86 -14.26
CA PRO A 43 16.70 -10.00 -12.90
C PRO A 43 16.21 -8.92 -11.92
N GLY A 44 16.00 -7.69 -12.40
CA GLY A 44 15.51 -6.59 -11.57
C GLY A 44 14.06 -6.80 -11.15
N ARG A 45 13.22 -7.31 -12.07
CA ARG A 45 11.82 -7.66 -11.78
C ARG A 45 11.73 -8.88 -10.86
N ALA A 46 12.52 -9.92 -11.12
CA ALA A 46 12.58 -11.11 -10.27
C ALA A 46 13.00 -10.74 -8.84
N ALA A 47 14.07 -9.96 -8.68
CA ALA A 47 14.55 -9.50 -7.38
C ALA A 47 13.50 -8.61 -6.67
N GLY A 48 12.84 -7.71 -7.39
CA GLY A 48 11.79 -6.85 -6.82
C GLY A 48 10.58 -7.62 -6.31
N LEU A 49 10.07 -8.58 -7.09
CA LEU A 49 8.96 -9.44 -6.69
C LEU A 49 9.34 -10.36 -5.53
N PHE A 50 10.54 -10.95 -5.56
CA PHE A 50 11.07 -11.72 -4.44
C PHE A 50 11.17 -10.87 -3.17
N ALA A 51 11.71 -9.66 -3.27
CA ALA A 51 11.82 -8.73 -2.14
C ALA A 51 10.45 -8.34 -1.59
N ALA A 52 9.47 -8.04 -2.44
CA ALA A 52 8.11 -7.71 -2.02
C ALA A 52 7.47 -8.85 -1.21
N GLY A 53 7.53 -10.09 -1.73
CA GLY A 53 7.03 -11.26 -1.02
C GLY A 53 7.79 -11.53 0.29
N SER A 54 9.11 -11.34 0.27
CA SER A 54 9.96 -11.54 1.45
C SER A 54 9.66 -10.55 2.56
N LEU A 55 9.53 -9.27 2.22
CA LEU A 55 9.21 -8.22 3.19
C LEU A 55 7.83 -8.44 3.81
N VAL A 56 6.84 -8.87 3.02
CA VAL A 56 5.50 -9.18 3.52
C VAL A 56 5.53 -10.37 4.48
N ALA A 57 6.15 -11.49 4.08
CA ALA A 57 6.21 -12.68 4.92
C ALA A 57 7.04 -12.44 6.19
N LEU A 58 8.15 -11.71 6.09
CA LEU A 58 8.96 -11.29 7.23
C LEU A 58 8.15 -10.39 8.16
N ALA A 59 7.45 -9.37 7.65
CA ALA A 59 6.62 -8.48 8.46
C ALA A 59 5.53 -9.26 9.19
N VAL A 60 4.83 -10.16 8.51
CA VAL A 60 3.77 -10.99 9.11
C VAL A 60 4.36 -11.93 10.17
N ALA A 61 5.45 -12.62 9.88
CA ALA A 61 6.09 -13.54 10.81
C ALA A 61 6.67 -12.82 12.05
N HIS A 62 7.23 -11.62 11.85
CA HIS A 62 7.87 -10.85 12.91
C HIS A 62 6.87 -10.09 13.80
N THR A 63 5.81 -9.54 13.19
CA THR A 63 4.90 -8.59 13.85
C THR A 63 3.47 -9.10 14.05
N ARG A 64 3.06 -10.11 13.26
CA ARG A 64 1.69 -10.64 13.16
C ARG A 64 0.64 -9.62 12.70
N LEU A 65 1.08 -8.58 12.02
CA LEU A 65 0.21 -7.75 11.17
C LEU A 65 -0.15 -8.55 9.93
N LEU A 66 -1.44 -8.68 9.63
CA LEU A 66 -1.96 -9.50 8.54
C LEU A 66 -2.24 -8.68 7.28
N SER A 67 -2.45 -7.38 7.41
CA SER A 67 -2.78 -6.49 6.30
C SER A 67 -1.76 -6.53 5.16
N PRO A 68 -0.44 -6.72 5.38
CA PRO A 68 0.50 -6.85 4.26
C PRO A 68 0.25 -8.10 3.42
N ALA A 69 -0.02 -9.25 4.06
CA ALA A 69 -0.30 -10.50 3.35
C ALA A 69 -1.64 -10.42 2.60
N VAL A 70 -2.69 -9.95 3.28
CA VAL A 70 -4.01 -9.79 2.67
C VAL A 70 -3.95 -8.81 1.50
N GLY A 71 -3.24 -7.69 1.66
CA GLY A 71 -3.08 -6.69 0.61
C GLY A 71 -2.28 -7.22 -0.59
N LEU A 72 -1.21 -8.00 -0.37
CA LEU A 72 -0.42 -8.59 -1.44
C LEU A 72 -1.26 -9.59 -2.26
N VAL A 73 -1.98 -10.48 -1.57
CA VAL A 73 -2.88 -11.46 -2.21
C VAL A 73 -4.00 -10.74 -2.97
N ALA A 74 -4.59 -9.70 -2.39
CA ALA A 74 -5.63 -8.92 -3.06
C ALA A 74 -5.10 -8.18 -4.29
N ALA A 75 -3.88 -7.63 -4.24
CA ALA A 75 -3.26 -6.93 -5.37
C ALA A 75 -2.94 -7.89 -6.52
N LEU A 76 -2.32 -9.03 -6.22
CA LEU A 76 -2.02 -10.06 -7.21
C LEU A 76 -3.30 -10.69 -7.78
N GLY A 77 -4.24 -11.06 -6.91
CA GLY A 77 -5.52 -11.63 -7.31
C GLY A 77 -6.34 -10.69 -8.18
N TRP A 78 -6.33 -9.39 -7.88
CA TRP A 78 -6.95 -8.37 -8.75
C TRP A 78 -6.29 -8.33 -10.14
N ALA A 79 -4.95 -8.31 -10.21
CA ALA A 79 -4.24 -8.26 -11.48
C ALA A 79 -4.49 -9.52 -12.33
N ALA A 80 -4.37 -10.69 -11.71
CA ALA A 80 -4.65 -11.98 -12.34
C ALA A 80 -6.10 -12.09 -12.82
N LEU A 81 -7.07 -11.67 -12.00
CA LEU A 81 -8.48 -11.70 -12.37
C LEU A 81 -8.78 -10.77 -13.55
N ARG A 82 -8.19 -9.57 -13.56
CA ARG A 82 -8.38 -8.61 -14.65
C ARG A 82 -7.83 -9.12 -15.97
N ASP A 83 -6.64 -9.73 -15.96
CA ASP A 83 -6.07 -10.34 -17.16
C ASP A 83 -6.86 -11.58 -17.58
N ALA A 84 -7.27 -12.45 -16.65
CA ALA A 84 -8.02 -13.66 -16.97
C ALA A 84 -9.43 -13.39 -17.57
N LEU A 85 -10.05 -12.27 -17.21
CA LEU A 85 -11.34 -11.85 -17.75
C LEU A 85 -11.22 -11.00 -19.03
N ALA A 86 -10.02 -10.55 -19.38
CA ALA A 86 -9.79 -9.77 -20.58
C ALA A 86 -9.53 -10.70 -21.78
N PRO A 87 -9.89 -10.27 -23.01
CA PRO A 87 -9.42 -10.96 -24.21
C PRO A 87 -7.86 -11.00 -24.28
N PRO A 88 -7.26 -11.91 -25.06
CA PRO A 88 -5.80 -11.98 -25.21
C PRO A 88 -5.24 -10.71 -25.88
N PRO A 89 -4.26 -10.00 -25.27
CA PRO A 89 -3.71 -8.75 -25.81
C PRO A 89 -2.96 -8.97 -27.12
N GLU A 90 -2.98 -7.94 -27.96
CA GLU A 90 -2.20 -7.87 -29.18
C GLU A 90 -0.90 -7.11 -28.92
N TRP A 91 0.22 -7.81 -29.15
CA TRP A 91 1.56 -7.24 -29.03
C TRP A 91 2.08 -6.93 -30.42
N SER A 92 2.59 -5.71 -30.59
CA SER A 92 3.19 -5.25 -31.83
C SER A 92 4.48 -4.49 -31.55
N GLU A 93 5.33 -4.35 -32.57
CA GLU A 93 6.56 -3.58 -32.47
C GLU A 93 6.40 -2.27 -33.24
N VAL A 94 6.60 -1.14 -32.56
CA VAL A 94 6.53 0.19 -33.16
C VAL A 94 7.86 0.89 -32.89
N GLY A 95 8.66 1.08 -33.94
CA GLY A 95 9.94 1.78 -33.84
C GLY A 95 10.96 1.13 -32.90
N GLY A 96 10.99 -0.21 -32.83
CA GLY A 96 11.88 -0.95 -31.91
C GLY A 96 11.33 -1.10 -30.49
N PHE A 97 10.14 -0.55 -30.21
CA PHE A 97 9.48 -0.66 -28.92
C PHE A 97 8.31 -1.62 -29.00
N LEU A 98 8.29 -2.58 -28.08
CA LEU A 98 7.16 -3.47 -27.92
C LEU A 98 5.99 -2.72 -27.30
N VAL A 99 4.90 -2.58 -28.07
CA VAL A 99 3.65 -1.92 -27.70
C VAL A 99 2.56 -2.97 -27.54
N VAL A 100 1.64 -2.73 -26.62
CA VAL A 100 0.46 -3.56 -26.39
C VAL A 100 -0.80 -2.72 -26.57
N ASP A 101 -1.80 -3.30 -27.22
CA ASP A 101 -3.10 -2.65 -27.50
C ASP A 101 -3.86 -2.25 -26.23
N ARG A 102 -3.58 -2.92 -25.11
CA ARG A 102 -4.23 -2.68 -23.82
C ARG A 102 -3.30 -2.85 -22.63
N THR A 103 -3.76 -2.43 -21.46
CA THR A 103 -3.07 -2.73 -20.19
C THR A 103 -3.07 -4.23 -19.91
N VAL A 104 -1.87 -4.79 -19.68
CA VAL A 104 -1.68 -6.12 -19.09
C VAL A 104 -1.41 -5.95 -17.59
N PHE A 105 -2.38 -6.32 -16.77
CA PHE A 105 -2.41 -5.98 -15.34
C PHE A 105 -1.35 -6.73 -14.53
N LEU A 106 -0.99 -7.96 -14.90
CA LEU A 106 0.14 -8.68 -14.31
C LEU A 106 1.49 -8.01 -14.61
N SER A 107 1.68 -7.52 -15.84
CA SER A 107 2.85 -6.71 -16.22
C SER A 107 2.91 -5.41 -15.43
N ALA A 108 1.78 -4.75 -15.25
CA ALA A 108 1.66 -3.56 -14.41
C ALA A 108 1.99 -3.85 -12.94
N TYR A 109 1.42 -4.93 -12.37
CA TYR A 109 1.70 -5.39 -11.01
C TYR A 109 3.20 -5.65 -10.80
N ALA A 110 3.81 -6.41 -11.71
CA ALA A 110 5.21 -6.76 -11.62
C ALA A 110 6.14 -5.55 -11.79
N GLY A 111 5.80 -4.61 -12.67
CA GLY A 111 6.55 -3.36 -12.85
C GLY A 111 6.33 -2.33 -11.75
N GLY A 112 5.17 -2.36 -11.08
CA GLY A 112 4.76 -1.42 -10.04
C GLY A 112 4.93 -1.94 -8.61
N TRP A 113 5.74 -2.98 -8.40
CA TRP A 113 5.87 -3.67 -7.11
C TRP A 113 6.27 -2.73 -5.95
N THR A 114 7.06 -1.69 -6.21
CA THR A 114 7.45 -0.70 -5.18
C THR A 114 6.25 0.07 -4.64
N VAL A 115 5.31 0.45 -5.52
CA VAL A 115 4.07 1.15 -5.16
C VAL A 115 3.17 0.22 -4.33
N VAL A 116 3.11 -1.07 -4.71
CA VAL A 116 2.40 -2.09 -3.94
C VAL A 116 2.99 -2.19 -2.53
N VAL A 117 4.31 -2.36 -2.40
CA VAL A 117 4.99 -2.42 -1.09
C VAL A 117 4.72 -1.16 -0.26
N GLY A 118 4.74 0.02 -0.88
CA GLY A 118 4.37 1.28 -0.24
C GLY A 118 2.96 1.25 0.34
N LEU A 119 1.96 0.81 -0.43
CA LEU A 119 0.58 0.65 0.07
C LEU A 119 0.47 -0.37 1.20
N LEU A 120 1.23 -1.46 1.14
CA LEU A 120 1.24 -2.48 2.20
C LEU A 120 1.82 -1.92 3.50
N ALA A 121 2.83 -1.04 3.42
CA ALA A 121 3.37 -0.34 4.59
C ALA A 121 2.32 0.59 5.22
N VAL A 122 1.52 1.29 4.39
CA VAL A 122 0.39 2.11 4.86
C VAL A 122 -0.66 1.25 5.56
N ALA A 123 -1.07 0.15 4.93
CA ALA A 123 -2.02 -0.79 5.52
C ALA A 123 -1.51 -1.35 6.87
N ALA A 124 -0.23 -1.70 6.96
CA ALA A 124 0.39 -2.18 8.19
C ALA A 124 0.36 -1.13 9.31
N GLY A 125 0.67 0.13 8.97
CA GLY A 125 0.62 1.25 9.91
C GLY A 125 -0.78 1.50 10.45
N VAL A 126 -1.80 1.43 9.58
CA VAL A 126 -3.21 1.53 9.96
C VAL A 126 -3.64 0.37 10.85
N GLU A 127 -3.35 -0.89 10.46
CA GLU A 127 -3.69 -2.06 11.27
C GLU A 127 -3.04 -1.97 12.66
N PHE A 128 -1.74 -1.63 12.71
CA PHE A 128 -1.02 -1.49 13.97
C PHE A 128 -1.66 -0.45 14.90
N GLY A 129 -1.96 0.75 14.36
CA GLY A 129 -2.58 1.82 15.14
C GLY A 129 -3.95 1.42 15.69
N LEU A 130 -4.81 0.83 14.84
CA LEU A 130 -6.15 0.41 15.23
C LEU A 130 -6.12 -0.72 16.27
N ARG A 131 -5.32 -1.76 16.05
CA ARG A 131 -5.24 -2.91 16.97
C ARG A 131 -4.73 -2.48 18.34
N ARG A 132 -3.69 -1.64 18.40
CA ARG A 132 -3.15 -1.12 19.67
C ARG A 132 -4.14 -0.20 20.41
N ARG A 133 -4.86 0.66 19.70
CA ARG A 133 -5.77 1.63 20.34
C ARG A 133 -7.15 1.08 20.67
N ARG A 134 -7.57 0.00 20.01
CA ARG A 134 -8.86 -0.65 20.25
C ARG A 134 -8.76 -1.98 20.99
N GLY A 135 -7.55 -2.44 21.31
CA GLY A 135 -7.33 -3.74 21.94
C GLY A 135 -7.70 -4.93 21.03
N ILE A 136 -7.81 -4.73 19.71
CA ILE A 136 -8.25 -5.77 18.78
C ILE A 136 -7.12 -6.76 18.55
N GLY A 137 -7.18 -7.89 19.25
CA GLY A 137 -6.18 -8.95 19.17
C GLY A 137 -4.78 -8.47 19.54
N ASP A 138 -4.66 -7.57 20.52
CA ASP A 138 -3.37 -6.98 20.93
C ASP A 138 -2.39 -8.05 21.44
N ASP A 139 -2.91 -9.08 22.11
CA ASP A 139 -2.14 -10.25 22.60
C ASP A 139 -1.42 -11.01 21.50
N ARG A 140 -1.84 -10.84 20.24
CA ARG A 140 -1.22 -11.48 19.08
C ARG A 140 -0.11 -10.62 18.49
N LEU A 141 -0.03 -9.31 18.76
CA LEU A 141 1.03 -8.45 18.22
C LEU A 141 2.37 -8.77 18.89
N ARG A 142 3.46 -8.77 18.11
CA ARG A 142 4.81 -9.09 18.60
C ARG A 142 5.84 -8.12 18.05
N ASN A 143 6.92 -7.88 18.81
CA ASN A 143 8.11 -7.14 18.36
C ASN A 143 7.84 -5.73 17.78
N LEU A 144 6.72 -5.11 18.14
CA LEU A 144 6.34 -3.77 17.69
C LEU A 144 6.61 -2.74 18.80
N PRO A 145 6.93 -1.49 18.44
CA PRO A 145 7.07 -0.41 19.41
C PRO A 145 5.76 -0.16 20.18
N PRO A 146 5.82 0.55 21.30
CA PRO A 146 4.60 1.11 21.89
C PRO A 146 3.92 2.07 20.90
N ALA A 147 2.59 2.09 20.91
CA ALA A 147 1.84 3.01 20.07
C ALA A 147 2.11 4.47 20.49
N PRO A 148 2.27 5.40 19.54
CA PRO A 148 2.55 6.79 19.86
C PRO A 148 1.39 7.40 20.66
N SER A 149 1.72 8.02 21.80
CA SER A 149 0.75 8.66 22.69
C SER A 149 0.47 10.12 22.31
N ARG A 150 1.42 10.78 21.66
CA ARG A 150 1.34 12.19 21.25
C ARG A 150 0.99 12.30 19.77
N VAL A 151 0.24 13.33 19.43
CA VAL A 151 -0.14 13.66 18.04
C VAL A 151 1.08 13.83 17.16
N ARG A 152 2.14 14.49 17.66
CA ARG A 152 3.40 14.68 16.94
C ARG A 152 4.05 13.36 16.56
N ASP A 153 4.13 12.41 17.48
CA ASP A 153 4.78 11.12 17.24
C ASP A 153 3.96 10.29 16.25
N ALA A 154 2.62 10.32 16.36
CA ALA A 154 1.72 9.69 15.40
C ALA A 154 1.88 10.29 13.99
N ALA A 155 2.03 11.62 13.88
CA ALA A 155 2.28 12.30 12.62
C ALA A 155 3.64 11.92 12.02
N LEU A 156 4.70 11.85 12.83
CA LEU A 156 6.04 11.44 12.37
C LEU A 156 6.05 10.00 11.85
N VAL A 157 5.42 9.06 12.55
CA VAL A 157 5.26 7.68 12.08
C VAL A 157 4.44 7.64 10.78
N GLY A 158 3.35 8.40 10.73
CA GLY A 158 2.53 8.53 9.52
C GLY A 158 3.33 9.05 8.33
N VAL A 159 4.11 10.11 8.50
CA VAL A 159 4.97 10.68 7.44
C VAL A 159 6.07 9.71 7.03
N ALA A 160 6.69 9.00 7.97
CA ALA A 160 7.74 8.03 7.64
C ALA A 160 7.20 6.88 6.78
N LEU A 161 6.09 6.26 7.18
CA LEU A 161 5.47 5.16 6.44
C LEU A 161 4.78 5.62 5.15
N GLY A 162 4.07 6.75 5.20
CA GLY A 162 3.47 7.37 4.03
C GLY A 162 4.51 7.84 3.02
N GLY A 163 5.70 8.26 3.49
CA GLY A 163 6.83 8.67 2.68
C GLY A 163 7.32 7.55 1.78
N VAL A 164 7.35 6.30 2.28
CA VAL A 164 7.68 5.12 1.47
C VAL A 164 6.74 5.01 0.27
N PHE A 165 5.42 5.17 0.49
CA PHE A 165 4.44 5.16 -0.58
C PHE A 165 4.60 6.34 -1.54
N GLY A 166 4.81 7.55 -1.02
CA GLY A 166 5.00 8.75 -1.83
C GLY A 166 6.24 8.69 -2.73
N VAL A 167 7.38 8.24 -2.20
CA VAL A 167 8.60 8.03 -2.98
C VAL A 167 8.40 6.93 -4.01
N ALA A 168 7.80 5.80 -3.64
CA ALA A 168 7.56 4.70 -4.58
C ALA A 168 6.65 5.12 -5.75
N ALA A 169 5.56 5.83 -5.47
CA ALA A 169 4.64 6.34 -6.50
C ALA A 169 5.33 7.35 -7.41
N ALA A 170 6.08 8.31 -6.86
CA ALA A 170 6.79 9.30 -7.66
C ALA A 170 7.91 8.68 -8.50
N ALA A 171 8.67 7.72 -7.96
CA ALA A 171 9.67 6.97 -8.71
C ALA A 171 9.06 6.18 -9.87
N ARG A 172 7.88 5.57 -9.65
CA ARG A 172 7.14 4.87 -10.70
C ARG A 172 6.67 5.83 -11.81
N VAL A 173 6.16 7.01 -11.46
CA VAL A 173 5.79 8.03 -12.44
C VAL A 173 7.01 8.52 -13.23
N ALA A 174 8.13 8.79 -12.56
CA ALA A 174 9.36 9.20 -13.21
C ALA A 174 9.89 8.12 -14.18
N ALA A 175 9.71 6.84 -13.86
CA ALA A 175 10.08 5.73 -14.73
C ALA A 175 9.28 5.67 -16.04
N PHE A 176 8.11 6.31 -16.11
CA PHE A 176 7.34 6.48 -17.35
C PHE A 176 7.74 7.72 -18.16
N GLY A 177 8.80 8.43 -17.78
CA GLY A 177 9.26 9.63 -18.49
C GLY A 177 8.45 10.90 -18.19
N VAL A 178 7.45 10.82 -17.30
CA VAL A 178 6.62 11.96 -16.91
C VAL A 178 7.30 12.71 -15.77
N SER A 179 8.17 13.68 -16.06
CA SER A 179 8.71 14.55 -15.00
C SER A 179 9.29 15.90 -15.48
N PRO A 180 8.54 17.00 -15.28
CA PRO A 180 9.15 18.27 -14.92
C PRO A 180 9.76 18.14 -13.52
N ARG A 181 11.03 18.54 -13.35
CA ARG A 181 11.75 18.49 -12.04
C ARG A 181 10.98 19.12 -10.88
N THR A 182 10.07 20.05 -11.17
CA THR A 182 9.22 20.76 -10.21
C THR A 182 8.00 19.98 -9.73
N ALA A 183 7.50 19.01 -10.50
CA ALA A 183 6.29 18.25 -10.15
C ALA A 183 6.58 17.09 -9.17
N VAL A 184 7.78 16.52 -9.21
CA VAL A 184 8.16 15.36 -8.38
C VAL A 184 8.05 15.64 -6.87
N PRO A 185 8.56 16.76 -6.33
CA PRO A 185 8.41 17.06 -4.91
C PRO A 185 6.95 17.19 -4.48
N VAL A 186 6.11 17.77 -5.35
CA VAL A 186 4.67 17.94 -5.09
C VAL A 186 3.99 16.57 -5.03
N MET A 187 4.24 15.69 -6.00
CA MET A 187 3.68 14.34 -6.01
C MET A 187 4.12 13.51 -4.79
N VAL A 188 5.39 13.59 -4.40
CA VAL A 188 5.89 12.94 -3.19
C VAL A 188 5.14 13.46 -1.98
N ALA A 189 5.00 14.79 -1.84
CA ALA A 189 4.32 15.41 -0.71
C ALA A 189 2.84 15.03 -0.64
N THR A 190 2.08 15.17 -1.72
CA THR A 190 0.63 14.88 -1.74
C THR A 190 0.34 13.41 -1.45
N THR A 191 1.11 12.52 -2.07
CA THR A 191 0.96 11.07 -1.89
C THR A 191 1.36 10.64 -0.48
N THR A 192 2.45 11.23 0.06
CA THR A 192 2.88 11.01 1.44
C THR A 192 1.81 11.43 2.43
N LEU A 193 1.24 12.63 2.26
CA LEU A 193 0.22 13.16 3.17
C LEU A 193 -1.06 12.31 3.14
N ALA A 194 -1.50 11.90 1.95
CA ALA A 194 -2.69 11.06 1.79
C ALA A 194 -2.56 9.72 2.52
N ALA A 195 -1.36 9.17 2.58
CA ALA A 195 -1.06 7.96 3.35
C ALA A 195 -0.77 8.23 4.84
N ALA A 196 -0.12 9.35 5.16
CA ALA A 196 0.28 9.68 6.53
C ALA A 196 -0.92 9.96 7.44
N VAL A 197 -1.93 10.66 6.92
CA VAL A 197 -3.13 11.03 7.68
C VAL A 197 -3.88 9.81 8.24
N PRO A 198 -4.27 8.79 7.45
CA PRO A 198 -4.96 7.63 8.00
C PRO A 198 -4.10 6.82 8.98
N ILE A 199 -2.77 6.73 8.78
CA ILE A 199 -1.86 6.07 9.72
C ILE A 199 -1.83 6.81 11.06
N ALA A 200 -1.61 8.13 11.02
CA ALA A 200 -1.57 8.96 12.22
C ALA A 200 -2.92 8.93 12.97
N ALA A 201 -4.03 9.01 12.23
CA ALA A 201 -5.38 8.90 12.77
C ALA A 201 -5.62 7.54 13.44
N ALA A 202 -5.25 6.44 12.78
CA ALA A 202 -5.34 5.09 13.34
C ALA A 202 -4.52 4.93 14.62
N ALA A 203 -3.30 5.48 14.65
CA ALA A 203 -2.45 5.49 15.84
C ALA A 203 -3.04 6.29 17.01
N LEU A 204 -3.97 7.21 16.73
CA LEU A 204 -4.77 7.95 17.71
C LEU A 204 -6.14 7.30 17.99
N GLY A 205 -6.43 6.14 17.39
CA GLY A 205 -7.65 5.35 17.62
C GLY A 205 -8.86 5.74 16.75
N LEU A 206 -8.65 6.63 15.77
CA LEU A 206 -9.66 7.06 14.81
C LEU A 206 -9.73 6.09 13.62
N VAL A 207 -10.93 5.75 13.18
CA VAL A 207 -11.16 4.75 12.13
C VAL A 207 -11.60 5.39 10.82
N ALA A 208 -12.33 6.50 10.87
CA ALA A 208 -12.96 7.10 9.70
C ALA A 208 -11.96 7.52 8.62
N PRO A 209 -10.78 8.12 8.93
CA PRO A 209 -9.80 8.44 7.90
C PRO A 209 -9.28 7.20 7.14
N ALA A 210 -9.06 6.09 7.85
CA ALA A 210 -8.67 4.83 7.22
C ALA A 210 -9.79 4.23 6.37
N ALA A 211 -11.04 4.32 6.85
CA ALA A 211 -12.21 3.87 6.11
C ALA A 211 -12.44 4.67 4.82
N CYS A 212 -12.14 5.97 4.80
CA CYS A 212 -12.17 6.80 3.59
C CYS A 212 -10.98 6.54 2.67
N PHE A 213 -9.80 6.24 3.22
CA PHE A 213 -8.60 5.92 2.44
C PHE A 213 -8.78 4.65 1.60
N ALA A 214 -9.30 3.58 2.20
CA ALA A 214 -9.39 2.25 1.60
C ALA A 214 -10.13 2.19 0.23
N PRO A 215 -11.29 2.83 0.04
CA PRO A 215 -11.96 2.87 -1.26
C PRO A 215 -11.40 3.93 -2.23
N PHE A 216 -10.61 4.89 -1.75
CA PHE A 216 -10.20 6.05 -2.57
C PHE A 216 -8.78 5.94 -3.12
N VAL A 217 -7.79 5.68 -2.27
CA VAL A 217 -6.37 5.73 -2.66
C VAL A 217 -5.89 4.51 -3.44
N PRO A 218 -6.22 3.26 -3.06
CA PRO A 218 -5.79 2.09 -3.83
C PRO A 218 -6.28 2.09 -5.29
N PRO A 219 -7.53 2.49 -5.63
CA PRO A 219 -7.94 2.64 -7.04
C PRO A 219 -7.12 3.67 -7.81
N ILE A 220 -6.80 4.83 -7.22
CA ILE A 220 -5.93 5.84 -7.84
C ILE A 220 -4.52 5.27 -8.07
N ALA A 221 -3.97 4.58 -7.06
CA ALA A 221 -2.65 3.98 -7.14
C ALA A 221 -2.55 2.89 -8.22
N ARG A 222 -3.65 2.17 -8.53
CA ARG A 222 -3.69 1.23 -9.66
C ARG A 222 -3.43 1.93 -10.99
N GLY A 223 -3.92 3.15 -11.19
CA GLY A 223 -3.64 3.94 -12.39
C GLY A 223 -2.15 4.24 -12.54
N VAL A 224 -1.46 4.50 -11.42
CA VAL A 224 0.00 4.71 -11.38
C VAL A 224 0.77 3.41 -11.59
N ILE A 225 0.30 2.29 -11.04
CA ILE A 225 0.90 0.97 -11.26
C ILE A 225 0.83 0.59 -12.75
N ALA A 226 -0.35 0.82 -13.35
CA ALA A 226 -0.65 0.52 -14.75
C ALA A 226 -0.05 1.50 -15.77
N GLY A 227 0.41 2.68 -15.34
CA GLY A 227 0.95 3.70 -16.25
C GLY A 227 -0.10 4.31 -17.18
N GLY A 228 -1.37 4.34 -16.75
CA GLY A 228 -2.44 4.97 -17.55
C GLY A 228 -2.21 6.48 -17.71
N GLU A 229 -2.66 7.05 -18.82
CA GLU A 229 -2.41 8.45 -19.24
C GLU A 229 -2.79 9.50 -18.17
N GLY A 230 -3.72 9.19 -17.25
CA GLY A 230 -4.10 10.07 -16.14
C GLY A 230 -3.39 9.81 -14.80
N GLY A 231 -2.62 8.73 -14.66
CA GLY A 231 -2.06 8.28 -13.37
C GLY A 231 -1.30 9.36 -12.60
N PRO A 232 -0.35 10.08 -13.22
CA PRO A 232 0.41 11.15 -12.56
C PRO A 232 -0.45 12.33 -12.09
N ILE A 233 -1.45 12.73 -12.89
CA ILE A 233 -2.35 13.84 -12.54
C ILE A 233 -3.26 13.43 -11.37
N LEU A 234 -3.71 12.17 -11.34
CA LEU A 234 -4.52 11.64 -10.25
C LEU A 234 -3.80 11.68 -8.89
N LEU A 235 -2.46 11.60 -8.87
CA LEU A 235 -1.68 11.76 -7.63
C LEU A 235 -1.74 13.19 -7.05
N LEU A 236 -2.01 14.21 -7.87
CA LEU A 236 -2.16 15.58 -7.37
C LEU A 236 -3.45 15.74 -6.55
N PHE A 237 -4.52 15.01 -6.92
CA PHE A 237 -5.77 14.98 -6.15
C PHE A 237 -5.63 14.31 -4.77
N LEU A 238 -4.52 13.59 -4.52
CA LEU A 238 -4.24 13.06 -3.18
C LEU A 238 -3.97 14.15 -2.15
N GLY A 239 -3.51 15.34 -2.56
CA GLY A 239 -3.32 16.48 -1.66
C GLY A 239 -4.65 16.94 -1.03
N PRO A 240 -5.65 17.33 -1.85
CA PRO A 240 -7.00 17.61 -1.37
C PRO A 240 -7.63 16.44 -0.61
N ALA A 241 -7.40 15.20 -1.04
CA ALA A 241 -7.90 14.02 -0.32
C ALA A 241 -7.31 13.89 1.08
N ALA A 242 -6.02 14.20 1.27
CA ALA A 242 -5.38 14.21 2.59
C ALA A 242 -6.05 15.22 3.53
N VAL A 243 -6.41 16.41 3.02
CA VAL A 243 -7.16 17.42 3.77
C VAL A 243 -8.55 16.90 4.15
N ALA A 244 -9.26 16.26 3.21
CA ALA A 244 -10.55 15.64 3.49
C ALA A 244 -10.46 14.54 4.55
N PHE A 245 -9.46 13.65 4.48
CA PHE A 245 -9.23 12.62 5.50
C PHE A 245 -8.95 13.24 6.87
N ALA A 246 -8.18 14.32 6.93
CA ALA A 246 -7.90 15.02 8.17
C ALA A 246 -9.18 15.65 8.76
N ALA A 247 -10.01 16.29 7.92
CA ALA A 247 -11.29 16.85 8.32
C ALA A 247 -12.24 15.77 8.87
N VAL A 248 -12.33 14.62 8.20
CA VAL A 248 -13.11 13.46 8.68
C VAL A 248 -12.60 12.97 10.03
N GLY A 249 -11.28 12.93 10.24
CA GLY A 249 -10.68 12.56 11.53
C GLY A 249 -11.01 13.57 12.64
N LEU A 250 -11.02 14.87 12.34
CA LEU A 250 -11.44 15.92 13.28
C LEU A 250 -12.92 15.78 13.65
N ALA A 251 -13.79 15.53 12.67
CA ALA A 251 -15.21 15.29 12.90
C ALA A 251 -15.46 14.05 13.78
N GLU A 252 -14.79 12.93 13.50
CA GLU A 252 -14.87 11.73 14.33
C GLU A 252 -14.44 12.01 15.78
N ARG A 253 -13.32 12.73 15.96
CA ARG A 253 -12.80 13.06 17.29
C ARG A 253 -13.76 13.98 18.05
N TRP A 254 -14.36 14.95 17.37
CA TRP A 254 -15.35 15.85 17.96
C TRP A 254 -16.61 15.09 18.40
N LEU A 255 -17.11 14.18 17.54
CA LEU A 255 -18.30 13.38 17.84
C LEU A 255 -18.08 12.49 19.06
N ARG A 256 -16.94 11.80 19.14
CA ARG A 256 -16.58 10.97 20.31
C ARG A 256 -16.57 11.77 21.61
N ARG A 257 -15.94 12.94 21.62
CA ARG A 257 -15.92 13.82 22.81
C ARG A 257 -17.31 14.25 23.26
N ARG A 258 -18.27 14.41 22.34
CA ARG A 258 -19.66 14.73 22.70
C ARG A 258 -20.37 13.54 23.35
N LEU A 259 -20.19 12.35 22.79
CA LEU A 259 -20.79 11.12 23.32
C LEU A 259 -20.24 10.77 24.71
N ASP A 260 -18.93 10.92 24.92
CA ASP A 260 -18.30 10.65 26.22
C ASP A 260 -18.81 11.61 27.31
N ARG A 261 -19.07 12.88 26.97
CA ARG A 261 -19.64 13.87 27.90
C ARG A 261 -21.09 13.58 28.25
N GLY A 262 -21.90 13.18 27.27
CA GLY A 262 -23.30 12.81 27.52
C GLY A 262 -23.46 11.53 28.34
N SER A 263 -22.46 10.64 28.31
CA SER A 263 -22.46 9.40 29.10
C SER A 263 -21.99 9.59 30.55
N ALA A 264 -21.42 10.75 30.87
CA ALA A 264 -20.89 11.09 32.20
C ALA A 264 -21.88 11.90 33.06
N GLU A 265 -23.10 12.15 32.58
CA GLU A 265 -24.15 12.81 33.36
C GLU A 265 -24.75 11.80 34.35
N PRO A 266 -24.58 11.98 35.67
CA PRO A 266 -25.06 11.02 36.65
C PRO A 266 -26.58 11.01 36.66
N THR A 267 -27.13 9.81 36.55
CA THR A 267 -28.39 9.44 37.20
C THR A 267 -28.22 9.72 38.70
N GLY A 268 -28.55 10.94 39.11
CA GLY A 268 -28.25 11.47 40.43
C GLY A 268 -29.33 12.42 40.92
N THR A 269 -30.46 11.81 41.29
CA THR A 269 -31.40 12.23 42.36
C THR A 269 -32.04 13.63 42.28
N ARG A 270 -33.33 13.69 41.92
CA ARG A 270 -34.45 13.74 42.88
C ARG A 270 -35.78 13.51 42.18
#